data_AF-A0A7C5H618-F1
#
_entry.id   AF-A0A7C5H618-F1
#
_cell.length_a   1.000
_cell.length_b   1.000
_cell.length_c   1.000
_cell.angle_alpha   90.00
_cell.angle_beta   90.00
_cell.angle_gamma   90.00
#
_symmetry.space_group_name_H-M   'P 1'
#
loop_
_entity.id
_entity.type
_entity.pdbx_description
1 polymer ?
#
loop_
_entity_poly.entity_id
_entity_poly.type
_entity_poly.pdbx_seq_one_letter_code
_entity_poly.pdbx_strand_id
1 'polypeptide(L)'
;MRTGFRILVLDKTLDKIDNMEGFDKNLSRAIKCIHKSQYLEASKWLFLAHDSKEKYLLLYLINLALKQKEEASAFLNTSREFSYLYKDVFDIYIQKPGEDIELVSGT
;
A
#
# COMPACT_ATOMS: atom_id res chain seq x y z
N MET A 1 15.24 -9.10 7.45
CA MET A 1 14.25 -9.85 6.62
C MET A 1 14.35 -9.36 5.19
N ARG A 2 14.53 -10.25 4.21
CA ARG A 2 14.59 -9.91 2.79
C ARG A 2 13.15 -9.94 2.25
N THR A 3 12.58 -8.78 1.96
CA THR A 3 11.21 -8.65 1.44
C THR A 3 11.17 -9.17 0.01
N GLY A 4 10.07 -9.81 -0.39
CA GLY A 4 9.95 -10.39 -1.73
C GLY A 4 9.94 -9.33 -2.85
N PHE A 5 9.46 -8.14 -2.53
CA PHE A 5 9.39 -6.97 -3.39
C PHE A 5 9.32 -5.68 -2.55
N ARG A 6 9.47 -4.53 -3.21
CA ARG A 6 9.21 -3.21 -2.66
C ARG A 6 7.82 -2.75 -3.06
N ILE A 7 7.12 -2.10 -2.14
CA ILE A 7 5.85 -1.42 -2.43
C ILE A 7 6.16 0.06 -2.62
N LEU A 8 5.59 0.65 -3.66
CA LEU A 8 5.69 2.07 -3.97
C LEU A 8 4.28 2.64 -4.10
N VAL A 9 4.09 3.86 -3.59
CA VAL A 9 2.86 4.61 -3.76
C VAL A 9 3.23 5.90 -4.49
N LEU A 10 2.80 6.01 -5.74
CA LEU A 10 3.25 7.08 -6.63
C LEU A 10 2.06 7.90 -7.09
N ASP A 11 2.27 9.19 -7.31
CA ASP A 11 1.28 10.04 -7.96
C ASP A 11 1.18 9.74 -9.47
N LYS A 12 0.32 10.51 -10.14
CA LYS A 12 0.11 10.40 -11.60
C LYS A 12 1.33 10.78 -12.43
N THR A 13 2.32 11.45 -11.84
CA THR A 13 3.61 11.78 -12.48
C THR A 13 4.70 10.77 -12.16
N LEU A 14 4.36 9.69 -11.45
CA LEU A 14 5.27 8.62 -10.98
C LEU A 14 6.26 9.08 -9.90
N ASP A 15 5.99 10.21 -9.25
CA ASP A 15 6.77 10.68 -8.11
C ASP A 15 6.22 10.12 -6.80
N LYS A 16 7.10 9.99 -5.79
CA LYS A 16 6.68 9.54 -4.47
C LYS A 16 5.81 10.62 -3.84
N ILE A 17 4.71 10.19 -3.24
CA ILE A 17 3.82 11.15 -2.59
C ILE A 17 4.33 11.45 -1.19
N ASP A 18 4.92 12.64 -1.06
CA ASP A 18 5.50 13.11 0.19
C ASP A 18 4.53 14.02 0.99
N ASN A 19 3.62 14.69 0.27
CA ASN A 19 2.67 15.64 0.84
C ASN A 19 1.24 15.29 0.45
N MET A 20 0.43 14.95 1.44
CA MET A 20 -0.94 14.43 1.29
C MET A 20 -1.92 15.29 2.08
N GLU A 21 -1.96 16.58 1.77
CA GLU A 21 -2.97 17.46 2.38
C GLU A 21 -4.38 16.97 2.02
N GLY A 22 -5.26 16.88 3.02
CA GLY A 22 -6.62 16.36 2.87
C GLY A 22 -6.77 14.84 3.02
N PHE A 23 -5.67 14.09 3.17
CA PHE A 23 -5.73 12.65 3.38
C PHE A 23 -5.95 12.30 4.85
N ASP A 24 -6.41 11.08 5.08
CA ASP A 24 -6.30 10.44 6.38
C ASP A 24 -4.83 10.47 6.88
N LYS A 25 -4.63 11.07 8.06
CA LYS A 25 -3.29 11.26 8.65
C LYS A 25 -2.55 9.95 8.91
N ASN A 26 -3.28 8.87 9.23
CA ASN A 26 -2.70 7.56 9.50
C ASN A 26 -2.30 6.88 8.18
N LEU A 27 -3.12 7.00 7.12
CA LEU A 27 -2.75 6.54 5.78
C LEU A 27 -1.48 7.23 5.27
N SER A 28 -1.39 8.56 5.40
CA SER A 28 -0.18 9.29 5.00
C SER A 28 1.06 8.86 5.78
N ARG A 29 0.94 8.59 7.08
CA ARG A 29 2.04 8.04 7.90
C ARG A 29 2.43 6.63 7.43
N ALA A 30 1.46 5.78 7.15
CA ALA A 30 1.72 4.44 6.64
C ALA A 30 2.50 4.48 5.33
N ILE A 31 2.10 5.33 4.38
CA ILE A 31 2.76 5.44 3.07
C ILE A 31 4.21 5.90 3.22
N LYS A 32 4.50 6.84 4.14
CA LYS A 32 5.88 7.23 4.48
C LYS A 32 6.70 6.06 5.02
N CYS A 33 6.12 5.19 5.85
CA CYS A 33 6.77 3.97 6.32
C CYS A 33 6.99 2.96 5.18
N ILE A 34 6.03 2.82 4.26
CA ILE A 34 6.12 1.93 3.10
C ILE A 34 7.29 2.33 2.20
N HIS A 35 7.44 3.61 1.87
CA HIS A 35 8.58 4.11 1.08
C HIS A 35 9.94 3.86 1.75
N LYS A 36 9.96 3.72 3.08
CA LYS A 36 11.14 3.35 3.87
C LYS A 36 11.28 1.85 4.09
N SER A 37 10.41 1.03 3.47
CA SER A 37 10.31 -0.43 3.67
C SER A 37 10.08 -0.86 5.13
N GLN A 38 9.49 0.03 5.95
CA GLN A 38 9.15 -0.22 7.36
C GLN A 38 7.76 -0.84 7.47
N TYR A 39 7.57 -2.05 6.90
CA TYR A 39 6.24 -2.64 6.69
C TYR A 39 5.46 -2.95 7.97
N LEU A 40 6.13 -3.44 9.03
CA LEU A 40 5.45 -3.69 10.31
C LEU A 40 4.89 -2.40 10.93
N GLU A 41 5.64 -1.30 10.80
CA GLU A 41 5.19 -0.01 11.30
C GLU A 41 4.07 0.55 10.41
N ALA A 42 4.19 0.41 9.10
CA ALA A 42 3.15 0.79 8.15
C ALA A 42 1.81 0.09 8.44
N SER A 43 1.82 -1.21 8.73
CA SER A 43 0.60 -1.97 9.07
C SER A 43 -0.12 -1.39 10.29
N LYS A 44 0.61 -0.99 11.34
CA LYS A 44 -0.01 -0.37 12.54
C LYS A 44 -0.77 0.90 12.18
N TRP A 45 -0.16 1.76 11.37
CA TRP A 45 -0.80 2.99 10.90
C TRP A 45 -1.99 2.69 9.99
N LEU A 46 -1.89 1.70 9.11
CA LEU A 46 -3.02 1.29 8.26
C LEU A 46 -4.21 0.77 9.08
N PHE A 47 -3.98 0.00 10.15
CA PHE A 47 -5.08 -0.43 11.03
C PHE A 47 -5.83 0.73 11.69
N LEU A 48 -5.17 1.87 11.90
CA LEU A 48 -5.77 3.08 12.47
C LEU A 48 -6.35 4.04 11.42
N ALA A 49 -6.06 3.84 10.13
CA ALA A 49 -6.57 4.67 9.04
C ALA A 49 -8.04 4.34 8.74
N HIS A 50 -8.77 5.32 8.19
CA HIS A 50 -10.12 5.09 7.68
C HIS A 50 -10.16 3.97 6.63
N ASP A 51 -11.28 3.23 6.62
CA ASP A 51 -11.49 2.13 5.70
C ASP A 51 -11.60 2.63 4.26
N SER A 52 -10.83 2.00 3.36
CA SER A 52 -10.71 2.37 1.96
C SER A 52 -10.11 1.20 1.18
N LYS A 53 -10.37 1.12 -0.13
CA LYS A 53 -9.76 0.07 -0.97
C LYS A 53 -8.22 0.15 -0.91
N GLU A 54 -7.67 1.36 -0.88
CA GLU A 54 -6.22 1.60 -0.78
C GLU A 54 -5.62 1.05 0.52
N LYS A 55 -6.26 1.28 1.67
CA LYS A 55 -5.82 0.74 2.96
C LYS A 55 -5.68 -0.78 2.90
N TYR A 56 -6.71 -1.46 2.42
CA TYR A 56 -6.74 -2.92 2.41
C TYR A 56 -5.82 -3.51 1.33
N LEU A 57 -5.66 -2.85 0.18
CA LEU A 57 -4.66 -3.24 -0.82
C LEU A 57 -3.23 -3.09 -0.27
N LEU A 58 -2.94 -2.02 0.46
CA LEU A 58 -1.63 -1.84 1.09
C LEU A 58 -1.36 -2.89 2.17
N LEU A 59 -2.36 -3.21 3.01
CA LEU A 59 -2.25 -4.29 3.99
C LEU A 59 -2.02 -5.65 3.30
N TYR A 60 -2.77 -5.95 2.24
CA TYR A 60 -2.58 -7.15 1.41
C TYR A 60 -1.14 -7.25 0.90
N LEU A 61 -0.63 -6.20 0.25
CA LEU A 61 0.71 -6.19 -0.33
C LEU A 61 1.81 -6.28 0.72
N ILE A 62 1.64 -5.61 1.87
CA ILE A 62 2.58 -5.72 2.99
C ILE A 62 2.66 -7.16 3.47
N ASN A 63 1.52 -7.82 3.70
CA ASN A 63 1.49 -9.21 4.15
C ASN A 63 2.14 -10.14 3.10
N LEU A 64 1.88 -9.93 1.80
CA LEU A 64 2.58 -10.66 0.74
C LEU A 64 4.10 -10.42 0.75
N ALA A 65 4.55 -9.19 0.92
CA ALA A 65 5.98 -8.85 0.98
C ALA A 65 6.68 -9.51 2.18
N LEU A 66 5.93 -9.73 3.27
CA LEU A 66 6.34 -10.44 4.48
C LEU A 66 6.12 -11.96 4.43
N LYS A 67 5.62 -12.49 3.30
CA LYS A 67 5.29 -13.92 3.08
C LYS A 67 4.15 -14.47 3.97
N GLN A 68 3.28 -13.60 4.45
CA GLN A 68 2.07 -13.90 5.25
C GLN A 68 0.86 -14.07 4.32
N LYS A 69 0.80 -15.19 3.59
CA LYS A 69 -0.15 -15.37 2.48
C LYS A 69 -1.60 -15.53 2.93
N GLU A 70 -1.84 -16.18 4.06
CA GLU A 70 -3.19 -16.42 4.58
C GLU A 70 -3.83 -15.10 4.98
N GLU A 71 -3.12 -14.29 5.77
CA GLU A 71 -3.55 -12.96 6.20
C GLU A 71 -3.70 -12.01 5.01
N ALA A 72 -2.80 -12.08 4.03
CA ALA A 72 -2.91 -11.31 2.80
C ALA A 72 -4.26 -11.57 2.10
N SER A 73 -4.67 -12.83 1.94
CA SER A 73 -5.90 -13.18 1.23
C SER A 73 -7.15 -12.56 1.87
N ALA A 74 -7.18 -12.46 3.21
CA ALA A 74 -8.27 -11.80 3.93
C ALA A 74 -8.36 -10.32 3.56
N PHE A 75 -7.24 -9.58 3.58
CA PHE A 75 -7.23 -8.17 3.21
C PHE A 75 -7.57 -7.91 1.75
N LEU A 76 -7.18 -8.81 0.84
CA LEU A 76 -7.57 -8.68 -0.57
C LEU A 76 -9.09 -8.80 -0.72
N ASN A 77 -9.71 -9.78 -0.05
CA ASN A 77 -11.17 -9.93 -0.08
C ASN A 77 -11.87 -8.71 0.51
N THR A 78 -11.43 -8.23 1.67
CA THR A 78 -11.97 -7.00 2.28
C THR A 78 -11.80 -5.80 1.34
N SER A 79 -10.68 -5.66 0.64
CA SER A 79 -10.47 -4.54 -0.29
C SER A 79 -11.53 -4.43 -1.40
N ARG A 80 -12.17 -5.56 -1.77
CA ARG A 80 -13.22 -5.60 -2.79
C ARG A 80 -14.56 -5.06 -2.30
N GLU A 81 -14.75 -4.98 -0.99
CA GLU A 81 -15.96 -4.44 -0.34
C GLU A 81 -15.94 -2.91 -0.24
N PHE A 82 -14.77 -2.28 -0.43
CA PHE A 82 -14.59 -0.84 -0.32
C PHE A 82 -14.34 -0.19 -1.68
N SER A 83 -14.74 1.07 -1.78
CA SER A 83 -14.41 1.91 -2.93
C SER A 83 -13.02 2.55 -2.76
N TYR A 84 -12.39 2.92 -3.87
CA TYR A 84 -11.21 3.77 -3.85
C TYR A 84 -11.60 5.18 -3.39
N LEU A 85 -10.79 5.78 -2.52
CA LEU A 85 -10.96 7.16 -2.06
C LEU A 85 -9.95 8.13 -2.72
N TYR A 86 -8.81 7.62 -3.17
CA TYR A 86 -7.65 8.41 -3.60
C TYR A 86 -7.08 7.94 -4.94
N LYS A 87 -7.83 7.13 -5.70
CA LYS A 87 -7.39 6.61 -7.01
C LYS A 87 -7.03 7.71 -8.01
N ASP A 88 -7.65 8.88 -7.93
CA ASP A 88 -7.31 10.01 -8.80
C ASP A 88 -6.03 10.73 -8.36
N VAL A 89 -5.56 10.49 -7.13
CA VAL A 89 -4.36 11.11 -6.57
C VAL A 89 -3.15 10.21 -6.73
N PHE A 90 -3.31 8.90 -6.49
CA PHE A 90 -2.19 7.98 -6.46
C PHE A 90 -2.55 6.57 -6.91
N ASP A 91 -1.50 5.85 -7.30
CA ASP A 91 -1.55 4.43 -7.61
C ASP A 91 -0.51 3.66 -6.79
N ILE A 92 -0.75 2.36 -6.61
CA ILE A 92 0.12 1.46 -5.86
C ILE A 92 0.89 0.58 -6.84
N TYR A 93 2.20 0.48 -6.64
CA TYR A 93 3.10 -0.28 -7.48
C TYR A 93 3.92 -1.27 -6.64
N ILE A 94 4.42 -2.31 -7.29
CA ILE A 94 5.43 -3.21 -6.75
C ILE A 94 6.70 -3.19 -7.58
N GLN A 95 7.83 -3.45 -6.95
CA GLN A 95 9.12 -3.59 -7.62
C GLN A 95 9.84 -4.82 -7.06
N LYS A 96 10.02 -5.85 -7.89
CA LYS A 96 10.83 -7.02 -7.53
C LYS A 96 12.31 -6.73 -7.75
N PRO A 97 13.22 -7.42 -7.06
CA PRO A 97 14.66 -7.20 -7.23
C PRO A 97 15.11 -7.47 -8.67
N GLY A 98 15.60 -6.44 -9.36
CA GLY A 98 16.07 -6.55 -10.74
C GLY A 98 14.97 -6.49 -11.81
N GLU A 99 13.74 -6.16 -11.43
CA GLU A 99 12.61 -5.96 -12.36
C GLU A 99 12.11 -4.51 -12.30
N ASP A 100 11.41 -4.09 -13.36
CA ASP A 100 10.74 -2.78 -13.44
C ASP A 100 9.55 -2.69 -12.48
N ILE A 101 9.04 -1.46 -12.30
CA ILE A 101 7.84 -1.22 -11.48
C ILE A 101 6.59 -1.76 -12.19
N GLU A 102 5.72 -2.43 -11.44
CA GLU A 102 4.46 -3.01 -11.92
C GLU A 102 3.28 -2.38 -11.18
N LEU A 103 2.28 -1.91 -11.91
CA LEU A 103 1.06 -1.31 -11.36
C LEU A 103 0.16 -2.38 -10.74
N VAL A 104 -0.23 -2.18 -9.48
CA VAL A 104 -1.21 -3.03 -8.80
C VAL A 104 -2.61 -2.61 -9.22
N SER A 105 -3.12 -3.25 -10.27
CA SER A 105 -4.50 -3.09 -10.71
C SER A 105 -5.41 -3.91 -9.79
N GLY A 106 -5.97 -3.28 -8.76
CA GLY A 106 -6.96 -3.92 -7.90
C GLY A 106 -8.23 -4.19 -8.70
N THR A 107 -8.36 -5.43 -9.17
CA THR A 107 -9.58 -5.97 -9.79
C THR A 107 -10.78 -5.94 -8.84
#